data_AF-X8DQP4-F1
#
_entry.id   AF-X8DQP4-F1
#
_cell.length_a   1.000
_cell.length_b   1.000
_cell.length_c   1.000
_cell.angle_alpha   90.00
_cell.angle_beta   90.00
_cell.angle_gamma   90.00
#
_symmetry.space_group_name_H-M   'P 1'
#
loop_
_entity.id
_entity.type
_entity.pdbx_description
1 polymer ?
#
loop_
_entity_poly.entity_id
_entity_poly.type
_entity_poly.pdbx_seq_one_letter_code
_entity_poly.pdbx_strand_id
1 'polypeptide(L)'
;MTGPSTAIIGAGISGLTSAKMLSDYGIPHTCFETSDRIGGNWAFGNPNGHSSAYRSLHIDTSRHQLSFRDFPMPDSYPHFPHHTLIKQYLEDYARAFDLKRNIEFQNGIVHAEHRPGGGWELLTQAGERRLFDLLVVANGHHWDPDIPTSRGLLPAPRCIHTTTSIRGLR
;
A
#
# COMPACT_ATOMS: atom_id res chain seq x y z
N MET A 1 19.34 -11.23 21.22
CA MET A 1 18.91 -9.82 21.32
C MET A 1 17.93 -9.57 20.20
N THR A 2 16.68 -9.23 20.52
CA THR A 2 15.69 -8.87 19.49
C THR A 2 16.11 -7.56 18.86
N GLY A 3 16.09 -7.48 17.51
CA GLY A 3 16.43 -6.25 16.78
C GLY A 3 15.47 -5.09 17.09
N PRO A 4 15.73 -3.88 16.54
CA PRO A 4 14.89 -2.70 16.77
C PRO A 4 13.45 -2.93 16.30
N SER A 5 12.48 -2.51 17.10
CA SER A 5 11.06 -2.57 16.74
C SER A 5 10.75 -1.61 15.58
N THR A 6 10.08 -2.09 14.54
CA THR A 6 9.85 -1.32 13.31
C THR A 6 8.36 -1.19 13.00
N ALA A 7 7.87 0.03 12.79
CA ALA A 7 6.55 0.27 12.24
C ALA A 7 6.60 0.40 10.72
N ILE A 8 5.58 -0.10 10.03
CA ILE A 8 5.40 0.05 8.58
C ILE A 8 4.02 0.70 8.35
N ILE A 9 3.96 1.80 7.62
CA ILE A 9 2.69 2.45 7.26
C ILE A 9 2.26 2.01 5.86
N GLY A 10 1.18 1.24 5.77
CA GLY A 10 0.55 0.77 4.53
C GLY A 10 0.96 -0.65 4.13
N ALA A 11 -0.02 -1.46 3.72
CA ALA A 11 0.15 -2.84 3.25
C ALA A 11 -0.04 -2.96 1.72
N GLY A 12 0.45 -1.96 0.97
CA GLY A 12 0.67 -2.04 -0.47
C GLY A 12 1.93 -2.85 -0.83
N ILE A 13 2.34 -2.81 -2.10
CA ILE A 13 3.56 -3.50 -2.58
C ILE A 13 4.77 -3.19 -1.67
N SER A 14 5.09 -1.92 -1.47
CA SER A 14 6.24 -1.49 -0.69
C SER A 14 6.18 -1.94 0.77
N GLY A 15 4.98 -1.96 1.36
CA GLY A 15 4.76 -2.41 2.74
C GLY A 15 4.98 -3.92 2.89
N LEU A 16 4.44 -4.71 1.97
CA LEU A 16 4.61 -6.17 1.95
C LEU A 16 6.07 -6.57 1.75
N THR A 17 6.77 -5.94 0.81
CA THR A 17 8.20 -6.22 0.59
C THR A 17 9.04 -5.79 1.80
N SER A 18 8.69 -4.67 2.45
CA SER A 18 9.38 -4.24 3.68
C SER A 18 9.15 -5.24 4.82
N ALA A 19 7.91 -5.69 5.03
CA ALA A 19 7.57 -6.68 6.04
C ALA A 19 8.27 -8.02 5.79
N LYS A 20 8.38 -8.44 4.53
CA LYS A 20 9.14 -9.63 4.15
C LYS A 20 10.62 -9.47 4.49
N MET A 21 11.26 -8.39 4.06
CA MET A 21 12.67 -8.16 4.38
C MET A 21 12.91 -8.12 5.89
N LEU A 22 12.07 -7.43 6.66
CA LEU A 22 12.20 -7.41 8.13
C LEU A 22 12.00 -8.82 8.73
N SER A 23 11.08 -9.62 8.19
CA SER A 23 10.89 -11.02 8.60
C SER A 23 12.12 -11.88 8.33
N ASP A 24 12.74 -11.76 7.15
CA ASP A 24 13.92 -12.56 6.78
C ASP A 24 15.12 -12.30 7.71
N TYR A 25 15.26 -11.08 8.20
CA TYR A 25 16.30 -10.69 9.15
C TYR A 25 15.90 -10.82 10.62
N GLY A 26 14.70 -11.33 10.91
CA GLY A 26 14.20 -11.50 12.28
C GLY A 26 14.00 -10.18 13.03
N ILE A 27 13.73 -9.09 12.32
CA ILE A 27 13.49 -7.76 12.90
C ILE A 27 12.00 -7.66 13.28
N PRO A 28 11.67 -7.40 14.57
CA PRO A 28 10.29 -7.24 15.01
C PRO A 28 9.60 -6.07 14.28
N HIS A 29 8.41 -6.30 13.75
CA HIS A 29 7.68 -5.26 13.05
C HIS A 29 6.16 -5.39 13.14
N THR A 30 5.49 -4.25 12.99
CA THR A 30 4.05 -4.15 12.84
C THR A 30 3.75 -3.29 11.62
N CYS A 31 2.90 -3.80 10.72
CA CYS A 31 2.40 -3.07 9.57
C CYS A 31 0.99 -2.58 9.84
N PHE A 32 0.74 -1.29 9.64
CA PHE A 32 -0.55 -0.65 9.86
C PHE A 32 -1.23 -0.38 8.53
N GLU A 33 -2.43 -0.91 8.33
CA GLU A 33 -3.22 -0.76 7.10
C GLU A 33 -4.58 -0.13 7.42
N THR A 34 -4.97 0.89 6.67
CA THR A 34 -6.26 1.57 6.86
C THR A 34 -7.43 0.71 6.38
N SER A 35 -7.19 -0.15 5.38
CA SER A 35 -8.17 -1.05 4.80
C SER A 35 -8.32 -2.37 5.57
N ASP A 36 -9.32 -3.15 5.17
CA ASP A 36 -9.54 -4.55 5.57
C ASP A 36 -8.72 -5.56 4.73
N ARG A 37 -7.95 -5.07 3.75
CA ARG A 37 -7.20 -5.90 2.79
C ARG A 37 -5.89 -5.27 2.35
N ILE A 38 -4.94 -6.12 1.99
CA ILE A 38 -3.65 -5.72 1.42
C ILE A 38 -3.77 -5.33 -0.06
N GLY A 39 -2.69 -4.79 -0.61
CA GLY A 39 -2.50 -4.59 -2.06
C GLY A 39 -2.52 -3.13 -2.49
N GLY A 40 -2.95 -2.21 -1.61
CA GLY A 40 -2.90 -0.76 -1.82
C GLY A 40 -3.57 -0.37 -3.15
N ASN A 41 -2.79 0.24 -4.05
CA ASN A 41 -3.26 0.68 -5.36
C ASN A 41 -3.92 -0.43 -6.18
N TRP A 42 -3.46 -1.68 -6.05
CA TRP A 42 -3.96 -2.83 -6.82
C TRP A 42 -5.24 -3.45 -6.24
N ALA A 43 -5.69 -3.01 -5.06
CA ALA A 43 -6.96 -3.43 -4.51
C ALA A 43 -8.11 -2.63 -5.16
N PHE A 44 -8.57 -3.07 -6.32
CA PHE A 44 -9.73 -2.45 -6.97
C PHE A 44 -10.95 -2.41 -6.04
N GLY A 45 -11.59 -1.24 -5.95
CA GLY A 45 -12.71 -1.03 -5.01
C GLY A 45 -12.31 -1.07 -3.54
N ASN A 46 -11.05 -0.73 -3.20
CA ASN A 46 -10.60 -0.68 -1.81
C ASN A 46 -11.52 0.22 -0.97
N PRO A 47 -12.08 -0.27 0.16
CA PRO A 47 -12.99 0.52 1.00
C PRO A 47 -12.36 1.79 1.58
N ASN A 48 -11.03 1.86 1.70
CA ASN A 48 -10.34 3.08 2.12
C ASN A 48 -10.37 4.20 1.04
N GLY A 49 -10.82 3.91 -0.19
CA GLY A 49 -10.94 4.88 -1.27
C GLY A 49 -9.60 5.32 -1.90
N HIS A 50 -8.47 4.74 -1.51
CA HIS A 50 -7.13 5.16 -1.94
C HIS A 50 -6.60 4.41 -3.17
N SER A 51 -7.26 3.34 -3.61
CA SER A 51 -6.88 2.66 -4.85
C SER A 51 -7.24 3.52 -6.06
N SER A 52 -6.26 3.70 -6.96
CA SER A 52 -6.45 4.34 -8.26
C SER A 52 -6.62 3.31 -9.39
N ALA A 53 -6.85 2.04 -9.07
CA ALA A 53 -7.16 1.04 -10.08
C ALA A 53 -8.56 1.29 -10.66
N TYR A 54 -8.64 1.40 -11.98
CA TYR A 54 -9.90 1.37 -12.72
C TYR A 54 -10.15 -0.03 -13.29
N ARG A 55 -11.40 -0.30 -13.68
CA ARG A 55 -11.88 -1.66 -14.03
C ARG A 55 -10.99 -2.39 -15.04
N SER A 56 -10.50 -1.70 -16.06
CA SER A 56 -9.70 -2.25 -17.16
C SER A 56 -8.19 -2.10 -17.01
N LEU A 57 -7.70 -1.66 -15.84
CA LEU A 57 -6.28 -1.39 -15.62
C LEU A 57 -5.43 -2.66 -15.85
N HIS A 58 -4.45 -2.54 -16.73
CA HIS A 58 -3.33 -3.48 -16.87
C HIS A 58 -2.06 -2.77 -16.47
N ILE A 59 -1.10 -3.51 -15.93
CA ILE A 59 0.23 -2.96 -15.67
C ILE A 59 0.94 -2.69 -17.00
N ASP A 60 1.65 -1.57 -17.07
CA ASP A 60 2.49 -1.16 -18.21
C ASP A 60 3.89 -1.78 -18.19
N THR A 61 4.28 -2.40 -17.06
CA THR A 61 5.55 -3.08 -16.85
C THR A 61 5.40 -4.58 -17.02
N SER A 62 6.37 -5.23 -17.69
CA SER A 62 6.31 -6.67 -17.93
C SER A 62 6.32 -7.49 -16.63
N ARG A 63 5.65 -8.66 -16.63
CA ARG A 63 5.61 -9.58 -15.48
C ARG A 63 7.01 -9.95 -14.98
N HIS A 64 7.99 -10.07 -15.90
CA HIS A 64 9.37 -10.42 -15.54
C HIS A 64 10.08 -9.30 -14.78
N GLN A 65 9.86 -8.04 -15.16
CA GLN A 65 10.45 -6.89 -14.48
C GLN A 65 9.74 -6.57 -13.16
N LEU A 66 8.44 -6.82 -13.09
CA LEU A 66 7.62 -6.54 -11.91
C LEU A 66 7.73 -7.62 -10.83
N SER A 67 8.07 -8.86 -11.21
CA SER A 67 8.18 -9.98 -10.29
C SER A 67 9.17 -9.72 -9.17
N PHE A 68 8.85 -10.19 -7.97
CA PHE A 68 9.80 -10.22 -6.87
C PHE A 68 10.82 -11.32 -7.14
N ARG A 69 12.09 -11.03 -6.84
CA ARG A 69 13.20 -11.95 -7.15
C ARG A 69 13.04 -13.31 -6.45
N ASP A 70 12.53 -13.31 -5.23
CA ASP A 70 12.31 -14.50 -4.40
C ASP A 70 10.91 -15.12 -4.58
N PHE A 71 10.08 -14.54 -5.45
CA PHE A 71 8.73 -15.02 -5.71
C PHE A 71 8.28 -14.65 -7.14
N PRO A 72 8.76 -15.36 -8.18
CA PRO A 72 8.44 -15.01 -9.55
C PRO A 72 6.94 -15.16 -9.85
N MET A 73 6.39 -14.26 -10.69
CA MET A 73 5.02 -14.41 -11.17
C MET A 73 4.87 -15.69 -12.01
N PRO A 74 3.72 -16.40 -11.91
CA PRO A 74 3.47 -17.62 -12.69
C PRO A 74 3.60 -17.40 -14.20
N ASP A 75 4.08 -18.41 -14.92
CA ASP A 75 4.18 -18.36 -16.40
C ASP A 75 2.82 -18.36 -17.10
N SER A 76 1.75 -18.76 -16.40
CA SER A 76 0.38 -18.65 -16.89
C SER A 76 -0.13 -17.21 -16.93
N TYR A 77 0.54 -16.25 -16.27
CA TYR A 77 0.17 -14.85 -16.35
C TYR A 77 0.57 -14.26 -17.70
N PRO A 78 -0.26 -13.38 -18.29
CA PRO A 78 0.13 -12.66 -19.50
C PRO A 78 1.32 -11.74 -19.21
N HIS A 79 2.03 -11.32 -20.26
CA HIS A 79 3.21 -10.44 -20.11
C HIS A 79 2.89 -9.13 -19.39
N PHE A 80 1.66 -8.60 -19.56
CA PHE A 80 1.17 -7.39 -18.91
C PHE A 80 -0.13 -7.71 -18.18
N PRO A 81 -0.06 -8.20 -16.92
CA PRO A 81 -1.24 -8.64 -16.18
C PRO A 81 -2.29 -7.56 -15.91
N HIS A 82 -3.55 -7.98 -15.93
CA HIS A 82 -4.65 -7.18 -15.40
C HIS A 82 -4.48 -6.93 -13.88
N HIS A 83 -5.01 -5.82 -13.36
CA HIS A 83 -4.86 -5.44 -11.94
C HIS A 83 -5.31 -6.54 -10.98
N THR A 84 -6.31 -7.34 -11.35
CA THR A 84 -6.79 -8.48 -10.54
C THR A 84 -5.72 -9.56 -10.34
N LEU A 85 -4.90 -9.81 -11.37
CA LEU A 85 -3.80 -10.78 -11.28
C LEU A 85 -2.64 -10.23 -10.45
N ILE A 86 -2.37 -8.93 -10.52
CA ILE A 86 -1.40 -8.27 -9.63
C ILE A 86 -1.88 -8.37 -8.18
N LYS A 87 -3.15 -8.07 -7.92
CA LYS A 87 -3.75 -8.20 -6.59
C LYS A 87 -3.66 -9.64 -6.05
N GLN A 88 -3.95 -10.63 -6.89
CA GLN A 88 -3.85 -12.05 -6.53
C GLN A 88 -2.40 -12.44 -6.21
N TYR A 89 -1.44 -11.99 -7.03
CA TYR A 89 -0.02 -12.24 -6.78
C TYR A 89 0.46 -11.68 -5.44
N LEU A 90 -0.01 -10.50 -5.03
CA LEU A 90 0.30 -9.93 -3.70
C LEU A 90 -0.35 -10.72 -2.56
N GLU A 91 -1.54 -11.28 -2.77
CA GLU A 91 -2.17 -12.21 -1.81
C GLU A 91 -1.38 -13.50 -1.65
N ASP A 92 -0.91 -14.07 -2.76
CA ASP A 92 -0.12 -15.29 -2.76
C ASP A 92 1.26 -15.06 -2.14
N TYR A 93 1.91 -13.93 -2.42
CA TYR A 93 3.15 -13.50 -1.77
C TYR A 93 2.97 -13.37 -0.26
N ALA A 94 1.94 -12.64 0.18
CA ALA A 94 1.67 -12.46 1.60
C ALA A 94 1.34 -13.77 2.32
N ARG A 95 0.70 -14.73 1.64
CA ARG A 95 0.44 -16.07 2.16
C ARG A 95 1.72 -16.91 2.24
N ALA A 96 2.52 -16.93 1.18
CA ALA A 96 3.73 -17.74 1.08
C ALA A 96 4.76 -17.40 2.18
N PHE A 97 4.83 -16.13 2.58
CA PHE A 97 5.73 -15.66 3.64
C PHE A 97 5.02 -15.32 4.96
N ASP A 98 3.72 -15.64 5.04
CA ASP A 98 2.87 -15.42 6.21
C ASP A 98 2.97 -13.98 6.76
N LEU A 99 2.96 -13.01 5.86
CA LEU A 99 3.16 -11.59 6.21
C LEU A 99 1.97 -10.99 6.96
N LYS A 100 0.77 -11.53 6.71
CA LYS A 100 -0.49 -11.00 7.28
C LYS A 100 -0.54 -11.06 8.80
N ARG A 101 0.19 -11.98 9.44
CA ARG A 101 0.25 -12.09 10.91
C ARG A 101 0.74 -10.82 11.60
N ASN A 102 1.54 -10.00 10.89
CA ASN A 102 2.12 -8.77 11.40
C ASN A 102 1.37 -7.51 10.91
N ILE A 103 0.22 -7.67 10.25
CA ILE A 103 -0.57 -6.56 9.71
C ILE A 103 -1.77 -6.30 10.61
N GLU A 104 -1.88 -5.09 11.11
CA GLU A 104 -3.07 -4.57 11.77
C GLU A 104 -3.93 -3.86 10.72
N PHE A 105 -4.95 -4.58 10.26
CA PHE A 105 -5.97 -4.05 9.35
C PHE A 105 -6.93 -3.14 10.08
N GLN A 106 -7.53 -2.22 9.33
CA GLN A 106 -8.42 -1.21 9.87
C GLN A 106 -7.79 -0.54 11.10
N ASN A 107 -6.49 -0.25 11.03
CA ASN A 107 -5.74 0.43 12.07
C ASN A 107 -4.61 1.31 11.49
N GLY A 108 -4.90 2.17 10.52
CA GLY A 108 -3.90 3.05 9.93
C GLY A 108 -3.29 4.06 10.91
N ILE A 109 -2.14 4.61 10.55
CA ILE A 109 -1.47 5.67 11.31
C ILE A 109 -1.98 7.04 10.85
N VAL A 110 -2.42 7.87 11.78
CA VAL A 110 -2.93 9.23 11.52
C VAL A 110 -1.89 10.30 11.86
N HIS A 111 -0.91 10.00 12.72
CA HIS A 111 0.20 10.89 13.03
C HIS A 111 1.46 10.11 13.38
N ALA A 112 2.62 10.65 13.01
CA ALA A 112 3.93 10.10 13.34
C ALA A 112 4.86 11.24 13.75
N GLU A 113 5.43 11.15 14.96
CA GLU A 113 6.32 12.15 15.52
C GLU A 113 7.66 11.51 15.89
N HIS A 114 8.76 12.12 15.46
CA HIS A 114 10.09 11.69 15.87
C HIS A 114 10.39 12.23 17.27
N ARG A 115 10.81 11.37 18.19
CA ARG A 115 10.96 11.75 19.60
C ARG A 115 12.33 12.36 19.92
N PRO A 116 12.42 13.27 20.91
CA PRO A 116 13.69 13.64 21.51
C PRO A 116 14.36 12.39 22.11
N GLY A 117 15.54 12.02 21.63
CA GLY A 117 16.24 10.79 22.02
C GLY A 117 16.09 9.61 21.07
N GLY A 118 15.37 9.78 19.95
CA GLY A 118 15.27 8.80 18.88
C GLY A 118 14.00 7.95 18.91
N GLY A 119 13.75 7.29 17.79
CA GLY A 119 12.53 6.54 17.54
C GLY A 119 11.31 7.42 17.28
N TRP A 120 10.15 6.79 17.28
CA TRP A 120 8.90 7.36 16.79
C TRP A 120 7.75 7.11 17.78
N GLU A 121 6.91 8.11 17.97
CA GLU A 121 5.57 7.97 18.54
C GLU A 121 4.54 8.05 17.41
N LEU A 122 3.70 7.03 17.29
CA LEU A 122 2.66 6.93 16.28
C LEU A 122 1.29 7.00 16.93
N LEU A 123 0.38 7.79 16.35
CA LEU A 123 -1.04 7.79 16.69
C LEU A 123 -1.78 6.92 15.68
N THR A 124 -2.46 5.88 16.14
CA THR A 124 -3.30 5.02 15.31
C THR A 124 -4.69 5.62 15.13
N GLN A 125 -5.42 5.18 14.11
CA GLN A 125 -6.82 5.58 13.90
C GLN A 125 -7.76 5.10 15.02
N ALA A 126 -7.36 4.08 15.77
CA ALA A 126 -8.07 3.64 16.99
C ALA A 126 -7.83 4.58 18.19
N GLY A 127 -6.97 5.60 18.04
CA GLY A 127 -6.64 6.56 19.09
C GLY A 127 -5.50 6.10 20.02
N GLU A 128 -4.81 5.03 19.68
CA GLU A 128 -3.70 4.51 20.49
C GLU A 128 -2.39 5.20 20.13
N ARG A 129 -1.54 5.43 21.13
CA ARG A 129 -0.16 5.89 20.93
C ARG A 129 0.79 4.71 21.05
N ARG A 130 1.63 4.50 20.03
CA ARG A 130 2.58 3.38 19.97
C ARG A 130 3.99 3.86 19.69
N LEU A 131 4.95 3.25 20.37
CA LEU A 131 6.36 3.59 20.26
C LEU A 131 7.10 2.55 19.42
N PHE A 132 7.94 3.03 18.52
CA PHE A 132 8.79 2.18 17.68
C PHE A 132 10.19 2.79 17.55
N ASP A 133 11.20 1.96 17.37
CA ASP A 133 12.58 2.41 17.15
C ASP A 133 12.76 2.93 15.72
N LEU A 134 12.11 2.28 14.75
CA LEU A 134 12.20 2.60 13.33
C LEU A 134 10.82 2.76 12.69
N LEU A 135 10.75 3.55 11.62
CA LEU A 135 9.54 3.78 10.84
C LEU A 135 9.84 3.62 9.35
N VAL A 136 9.01 2.83 8.68
CA VAL A 136 8.99 2.66 7.22
C VAL A 136 7.69 3.28 6.68
N VAL A 137 7.81 4.29 5.83
CA VAL A 137 6.65 4.96 5.21
C VAL A 137 6.40 4.33 3.84
N ALA A 138 5.30 3.57 3.71
CA ALA A 138 4.91 2.83 2.52
C ALA A 138 3.45 3.12 2.10
N ASN A 139 2.95 4.32 2.39
CA ASN A 139 1.57 4.76 2.17
C ASN A 139 1.21 5.02 0.70
N GLY A 140 2.20 5.08 -0.19
CA GLY A 140 2.01 5.36 -1.61
C GLY A 140 1.73 6.84 -1.90
N HIS A 141 1.81 7.21 -3.18
CA HIS A 141 1.74 8.61 -3.64
C HIS A 141 0.67 8.85 -4.72
N HIS A 142 -0.05 7.82 -5.17
CA HIS A 142 -1.05 7.92 -6.25
C HIS A 142 -2.51 7.94 -5.75
N TRP A 143 -2.76 8.47 -4.55
CA TRP A 143 -4.10 8.42 -3.93
C TRP A 143 -4.72 9.80 -3.68
N ASP A 144 -3.90 10.85 -3.55
CA ASP A 144 -4.34 12.24 -3.38
C ASP A 144 -4.28 12.96 -4.74
N PRO A 145 -5.43 13.38 -5.31
CA PRO A 145 -5.44 14.00 -6.63
C PRO A 145 -4.89 15.43 -6.61
N ASP A 146 -3.87 15.69 -7.43
CA ASP A 146 -3.41 17.05 -7.70
C ASP A 146 -4.32 17.71 -8.76
N ILE A 147 -5.18 18.61 -8.31
CA ILE A 147 -6.13 19.33 -9.16
C ILE A 147 -5.65 20.78 -9.32
N PRO A 148 -5.22 21.20 -10.53
CA PRO A 148 -4.75 22.56 -10.75
C PRO A 148 -5.85 23.58 -10.45
N THR A 149 -5.54 24.53 -9.56
CA THR A 149 -6.39 25.69 -9.24
C THR A 149 -6.01 26.85 -10.16
N SER A 150 -6.47 26.88 -11.41
CA SER A 150 -6.21 28.05 -12.24
C SER A 150 -7.36 28.54 -13.12
N ARG A 151 -7.50 29.87 -13.07
CA ARG A 151 -8.09 30.76 -14.08
C ARG A 151 -7.57 30.34 -15.46
N GLY A 152 -8.33 29.52 -16.19
CA GLY A 152 -7.89 28.97 -17.47
C GLY A 152 -8.59 27.68 -17.86
N LEU A 153 -9.19 26.97 -16.88
CA LEU A 153 -10.19 25.95 -17.17
C LEU A 153 -11.35 26.61 -17.91
N LEU A 154 -11.45 26.33 -19.21
CA LEU A 154 -12.60 26.72 -20.01
C LEU A 154 -13.86 26.11 -19.39
N PRO A 155 -14.99 26.84 -19.35
CA PRO A 155 -16.24 26.28 -18.87
C PRO A 155 -16.58 25.04 -19.72
N ALA A 156 -16.48 23.87 -19.10
CA ALA A 156 -16.85 22.59 -19.69
C ALA A 156 -18.03 22.02 -18.87
N PRO A 157 -19.01 21.37 -19.53
CA PRO A 157 -20.15 20.78 -18.83
C PRO A 157 -19.74 19.67 -17.85
N ARG A 158 -18.57 19.06 -18.03
CA ARG A 158 -17.98 18.11 -17.07
C ARG A 158 -16.45 18.09 -17.21
N CYS A 159 -15.76 18.38 -16.12
CA CYS A 159 -14.32 18.17 -15.95
C CYS A 159 -14.13 17.38 -14.65
N ILE A 160 -13.47 16.23 -14.72
CA ILE A 160 -13.23 15.37 -13.55
C ILE A 160 -11.78 14.91 -13.55
N HIS A 161 -11.21 14.72 -12.37
CA HIS A 161 -9.92 14.06 -12.22
C HIS A 161 -10.07 12.55 -12.50
N THR A 162 -9.00 11.88 -12.95
CA THR A 162 -9.03 10.44 -13.24
C THR A 162 -9.45 9.61 -12.02
N THR A 163 -9.07 10.02 -10.81
CA THR A 163 -9.53 9.39 -9.55
C THR A 163 -11.05 9.43 -9.36
N THR A 164 -11.77 10.38 -9.97
CA THR A 164 -13.23 10.46 -9.90
C THR A 164 -13.90 9.34 -10.71
N SER A 165 -13.37 8.98 -11.88
CA SER A 165 -13.91 7.84 -12.67
C SER A 165 -13.72 6.51 -11.96
N ILE A 166 -12.67 6.41 -11.13
CA ILE A 166 -12.38 5.23 -10.30
C ILE A 166 -13.35 5.13 -9.12
N ARG A 167 -13.67 6.24 -8.46
CA ARG A 167 -14.55 6.28 -7.28
C ARG A 167 -16.06 6.27 -7.61
N GLY A 168 -16.44 6.62 -8.84
CA GLY A 168 -17.83 6.75 -9.30
C GLY A 168 -18.46 5.52 -9.96
N LEU A 169 -17.78 4.38 -10.02
CA LEU A 169 -18.28 3.13 -10.63
C LEU A 169 -19.06 2.23 -9.65
N ARG A 170 -19.95 2.83 -8.85
CA ARG A 170 -20.97 2.07 -8.11
C ARG A 170 -22.12 1.68 -9.03
#